data_AF-A0A931XIQ9-F1
#
_entry.id   AF-A0A931XIQ9-F1
#
_cell.length_a   1.000
_cell.length_b   1.000
_cell.length_c   1.000
_cell.angle_alpha   90.00
_cell.angle_beta   90.00
_cell.angle_gamma   90.00
#
_symmetry.space_group_name_H-M   'P 1'
#
loop_
_entity.id
_entity.type
_entity.pdbx_description
1 polymer ?
#
loop_
_entity_poly.entity_id
_entity_poly.type
_entity_poly.pdbx_seq_one_letter_code
_entity_poly.pdbx_strand_id
1 'polypeptide(L)'
;MLGVSRLLCGTVTATDHLRYGSRNDGTPRPVVVWTATRRCNLHCIHCYADSANRRYPGELTTAEAEALLDDLADFGVPVLLLSGGEPLLRHDL
;
A
#
# COMPACT_ATOMS: atom_id res chain seq x y z
N MET A 1 -3.82 1.20 9.51
CA MET A 1 -3.40 2.60 9.65
C MET A 1 -4.39 3.30 10.59
N LEU A 2 -3.94 3.87 11.71
CA LEU A 2 -4.83 4.53 12.68
C LEU A 2 -5.07 5.98 12.26
N GLY A 3 -6.32 6.45 12.30
CA GLY A 3 -6.64 7.87 12.10
C GLY A 3 -6.21 8.70 13.30
N VAL A 4 -4.92 9.07 13.37
CA VAL A 4 -4.35 9.82 14.51
C VAL A 4 -5.08 11.16 14.72
N SER A 5 -5.43 11.87 13.66
CA SER A 5 -6.21 13.13 13.76
C SER A 5 -7.60 12.90 14.36
N ARG A 6 -8.26 11.80 14.00
CA ARG A 6 -9.56 11.43 14.60
C ARG A 6 -9.39 11.00 16.05
N LEU A 7 -8.34 10.25 16.37
CA LEU A 7 -8.06 9.75 17.72
C LEU A 7 -7.68 10.87 18.70
N LEU A 8 -6.77 11.75 18.30
CA LEU A 8 -6.20 12.78 19.19
C LEU A 8 -7.00 14.08 19.18
N CYS A 9 -7.63 14.43 18.05
CA CYS A 9 -8.28 15.72 17.86
C CYS A 9 -9.80 15.60 17.63
N GLY A 10 -10.37 14.39 17.60
CA GLY A 10 -11.78 14.17 17.27
C GLY A 10 -12.17 14.61 15.85
N THR A 11 -11.19 14.96 15.01
CA THR A 11 -11.44 15.52 13.68
C THR A 11 -11.72 14.40 12.69
N VAL A 12 -12.93 14.40 12.13
CA VAL A 12 -13.28 13.49 11.04
C VAL A 12 -12.70 14.04 9.73
N THR A 13 -11.92 13.22 9.05
CA THR A 13 -11.27 13.55 7.79
C THR A 13 -11.99 12.88 6.62
N ALA A 14 -11.81 13.44 5.42
CA ALA A 14 -12.39 12.84 4.23
C ALA A 14 -11.96 11.38 4.05
N THR A 15 -10.76 10.95 4.48
CA THR A 15 -10.32 9.55 4.33
C THR A 15 -10.92 8.59 5.37
N ASP A 16 -11.67 9.09 6.35
CA ASP A 16 -12.28 8.24 7.38
C ASP A 16 -13.38 7.35 6.82
N HIS A 17 -14.08 7.73 5.75
CA HIS A 17 -15.05 6.81 5.12
C HIS A 17 -14.38 5.62 4.43
N LEU A 18 -13.11 5.73 4.04
CA LEU A 18 -12.38 4.60 3.46
C LEU A 18 -11.92 3.60 4.53
N ARG A 19 -11.74 4.07 5.78
CA ARG A 19 -11.28 3.25 6.91
C ARG A 19 -12.41 2.75 7.79
N TYR A 20 -13.45 3.58 7.94
CA TYR A 20 -14.54 3.42 8.90
C TYR A 20 -15.93 3.51 8.22
N GLY A 21 -15.98 3.70 6.90
CA GLY A 21 -17.23 3.82 6.15
C GLY A 21 -17.87 2.48 5.82
N SER A 22 -19.19 2.55 5.73
CA SER A 22 -20.15 1.46 5.82
C SER A 22 -20.22 0.57 4.57
N ARG A 23 -19.43 -0.52 4.53
CA ARG A 23 -19.90 -1.83 4.02
C ARG A 23 -19.96 -2.74 5.24
N ASN A 24 -21.11 -2.69 5.90
CA ASN A 24 -21.28 -2.91 7.32
C ASN A 24 -21.76 -4.34 7.63
N ASP A 25 -20.82 -5.25 7.90
CA ASP A 25 -21.06 -6.47 8.70
C ASP A 25 -20.36 -6.39 10.08
N GLY A 26 -19.75 -5.23 10.40
CA GLY A 26 -18.96 -5.04 11.61
C GLY A 26 -17.53 -5.57 11.54
N THR A 27 -17.11 -6.18 10.42
CA THR A 27 -15.76 -6.73 10.25
C THR A 27 -14.80 -5.66 9.73
N PRO A 28 -13.74 -5.30 10.47
CA PRO A 28 -12.78 -4.31 10.02
C PRO A 28 -11.97 -4.83 8.82
N ARG A 29 -11.94 -4.05 7.72
CA ARG A 29 -11.10 -4.34 6.55
C ARG A 29 -9.83 -3.46 6.59
N PRO A 30 -8.64 -4.01 6.30
CA PRO A 30 -7.39 -3.28 6.39
C PRO A 30 -7.18 -2.36 5.18
N VAL A 31 -6.49 -1.25 5.39
CA VAL A 31 -5.82 -0.52 4.32
C VAL A 31 -4.48 -1.20 4.06
N VAL A 32 -4.19 -1.55 2.81
CA VAL A 32 -2.97 -2.27 2.43
C VAL A 32 -2.00 -1.31 1.74
N VAL A 33 -0.72 -1.40 2.12
CA VAL A 33 0.39 -0.72 1.45
C VAL A 33 1.24 -1.80 0.81
N TRP A 34 1.36 -1.79 -0.51
CA TRP A 34 2.13 -2.78 -1.24
C TRP A 34 3.41 -2.16 -1.81
N THR A 35 4.56 -2.70 -1.43
CA THR A 35 5.87 -2.38 -2.01
C THR A 35 5.99 -3.08 -3.37
N ALA A 36 5.60 -2.41 -4.44
CA ALA A 36 5.51 -3.00 -5.78
C ALA A 36 6.87 -3.30 -6.42
N THR A 37 7.91 -2.53 -6.04
CA THR A 37 9.32 -2.80 -6.36
C THR A 37 10.21 -2.24 -5.24
N ARG A 38 11.36 -2.87 -4.97
CA ARG A 38 12.39 -2.30 -4.08
C ARG A 38 13.33 -1.34 -4.82
N ARG A 39 13.37 -1.38 -6.15
CA ARG A 39 14.20 -0.48 -6.96
C ARG A 39 13.77 0.97 -6.74
N CYS A 40 14.75 1.86 -6.54
CA CYS A 40 14.51 3.29 -6.40
C CYS A 40 15.50 4.08 -7.27
N ASN A 41 15.10 5.24 -7.77
CA ASN A 41 15.96 6.17 -8.49
C ASN A 41 16.82 7.02 -7.54
N LEU A 42 16.55 6.95 -6.22
CA LEU A 42 17.28 7.63 -5.15
C LEU A 42 17.97 6.62 -4.22
N HIS A 43 18.83 7.15 -3.35
CA HIS A 43 19.54 6.38 -2.32
C HIS A 43 19.61 7.19 -1.01
N CYS A 44 18.45 7.37 -0.38
CA CYS A 44 18.30 8.24 0.79
C CYS A 44 18.95 7.63 2.04
N ILE A 45 19.69 8.44 2.80
CA ILE A 45 20.41 8.01 4.03
C ILE A 45 19.50 7.43 5.12
N HIS A 46 18.21 7.73 5.07
CA HIS A 46 17.19 7.29 6.03
C HIS A 46 16.23 6.24 5.43
N CYS A 47 16.58 5.63 4.31
CA CYS A 47 15.75 4.63 3.66
C CYS A 47 15.75 3.32 4.46
N TYR A 48 14.63 3.01 5.14
CA TYR A 48 14.50 1.76 5.89
C TYR A 48 14.67 0.50 5.02
N ALA A 49 14.37 0.60 3.72
CA ALA A 49 14.45 -0.51 2.77
C ALA A 49 15.83 -0.65 2.11
N ASP A 50 16.78 0.25 2.39
CA ASP A 50 18.08 0.33 1.71
C ASP A 50 17.93 0.13 0.19
N SER A 51 17.04 0.94 -0.38
CA SER A 51 16.72 0.91 -1.80
C SER A 51 17.78 1.66 -2.59
N ALA A 52 18.05 1.14 -3.78
CA ALA A 52 18.96 1.73 -4.75
C ALA A 52 18.48 1.41 -6.17
N ASN A 53 19.10 2.03 -7.17
CA ASN A 53 18.78 1.80 -8.57
C ASN A 53 19.42 0.50 -9.08
N ARG A 54 18.99 -0.63 -8.53
CA ARG A 54 19.43 -1.98 -8.92
C ARG A 54 18.25 -2.93 -9.01
N ARG A 55 18.45 -4.04 -9.73
CA ARG A 55 17.49 -5.16 -9.74
C ARG A 55 17.59 -5.91 -8.42
N TYR A 56 16.43 -6.22 -7.85
CA TYR A 56 16.32 -7.06 -6.66
C TYR A 56 15.70 -8.41 -7.07
N PRO A 57 16.25 -9.56 -6.63
CA PRO A 57 15.64 -10.84 -6.90
C PRO A 57 14.37 -11.03 -6.05
N GLY A 58 13.46 -11.89 -6.51
CA GLY A 58 12.25 -12.26 -5.76
C GLY A 58 11.15 -11.20 -5.74
N GLU A 59 11.18 -10.22 -6.65
CA GLU A 59 10.03 -9.36 -6.92
C GLU A 59 8.93 -10.15 -7.64
N LEU A 60 7.67 -9.84 -7.33
CA LEU A 60 6.52 -10.46 -7.99
C LEU A 60 6.56 -10.16 -9.49
N THR A 61 6.32 -11.19 -10.30
CA THR A 61 5.98 -11.06 -11.71
C THR A 61 4.68 -10.29 -11.90
N THR A 62 4.35 -9.91 -13.13
CA THR A 62 3.06 -9.27 -13.46
C THR A 62 1.88 -10.18 -13.09
N ALA A 63 1.95 -11.46 -13.46
CA ALA A 63 0.89 -12.42 -13.16
C ALA A 63 0.69 -12.63 -11.64
N GLU A 64 1.78 -12.69 -10.87
CA GLU A 64 1.68 -12.79 -9.40
C GLU A 64 1.16 -11.49 -8.75
N ALA A 65 1.49 -10.33 -9.33
CA ALA A 65 0.96 -9.05 -8.89
C ALA A 65 -0.55 -8.93 -9.17
N GLU A 66 -1.01 -9.36 -10.35
CA GLU A 66 -2.43 -9.41 -10.68
C GLU A 66 -3.19 -10.35 -9.72
N ALA A 67 -2.65 -11.55 -9.48
CA ALA A 67 -3.23 -12.48 -8.51
C ALA A 67 -3.29 -11.90 -7.08
N LEU A 68 -2.25 -11.16 -6.66
CA LEU A 68 -2.30 -10.41 -5.39
C LEU A 68 -3.44 -9.37 -5.38
N LEU A 69 -3.64 -8.63 -6.47
CA LEU A 69 -4.72 -7.64 -6.55
C LEU A 69 -6.10 -8.31 -6.45
N ASP A 70 -6.28 -9.45 -7.10
CA ASP A 70 -7.50 -10.26 -7.02
C ASP A 70 -7.74 -10.75 -5.58
N ASP A 71 -6.72 -11.31 -4.92
CA ASP A 71 -6.80 -11.75 -3.51
C ASP A 71 -7.18 -10.61 -2.56
N LEU A 72 -6.62 -9.41 -2.77
CA LEU A 72 -6.93 -8.22 -1.97
C LEU A 72 -8.36 -7.73 -2.23
N ALA A 73 -8.82 -7.77 -3.48
CA ALA A 73 -10.18 -7.41 -3.85
C ALA A 73 -11.21 -8.38 -3.25
N ASP A 74 -10.95 -9.69 -3.32
CA ASP A 74 -11.77 -10.74 -2.73
C ASP A 74 -11.81 -10.65 -1.19
N PHE A 75 -10.69 -10.27 -0.58
CA PHE A 75 -10.65 -9.94 0.84
C PHE A 75 -11.44 -8.66 1.18
N GLY A 76 -11.90 -7.88 0.21
CA GLY A 76 -12.65 -6.65 0.43
C GLY A 76 -11.78 -5.52 0.98
N VAL A 77 -10.50 -5.45 0.58
CA VAL A 77 -9.61 -4.32 0.89
C VAL A 77 -10.18 -3.06 0.24
N PRO A 78 -10.53 -2.01 1.03
CA PRO A 78 -11.17 -0.81 0.48
C PRO A 78 -10.16 0.15 -0.18
N VAL A 79 -8.88 0.05 0.19
CA VAL A 79 -7.81 0.94 -0.28
C VAL A 79 -6.50 0.17 -0.38
N LEU A 80 -5.91 0.23 -1.57
CA LEU A 80 -4.53 -0.17 -1.83
C LEU A 80 -3.67 1.07 -2.09
N LEU A 81 -2.58 1.21 -1.35
CA LEU A 81 -1.57 2.23 -1.58
C LEU A 81 -0.34 1.58 -2.21
N LEU A 82 -0.02 2.00 -3.43
CA LEU A 82 1.21 1.60 -4.09
C LEU A 82 2.40 2.30 -3.43
N SER A 83 3.37 1.52 -3.03
CA SER A 83 4.63 1.92 -2.40
C SER A 83 5.76 1.14 -3.06
N GLY A 84 6.98 1.33 -2.58
CA GLY A 84 8.17 0.77 -3.21
C GLY A 84 9.40 1.59 -2.89
N GLY A 85 10.55 1.20 -3.45
CA GLY A 85 11.63 2.16 -3.63
C GLY A 85 11.08 3.38 -4.36
N GLU A 86 10.86 3.26 -5.67
CA GLU A 86 10.04 4.19 -6.44
C GLU A 86 9.04 3.35 -7.26
N PRO A 87 7.74 3.35 -6.91
CA PRO A 87 6.72 2.55 -7.61
C PRO A 87 6.76 2.70 -9.13
N LEU A 88 6.98 3.93 -9.63
CA LEU A 88 6.97 4.23 -11.06
C LEU A 88 8.17 3.65 -11.83
N LEU A 89 9.12 3.00 -11.15
CA LEU A 89 10.19 2.24 -11.81
C LEU A 89 9.78 0.81 -12.19
N ARG A 90 8.63 0.33 -11.71
CA ARG A 90 8.04 -0.92 -12.16
C ARG A 90 7.31 -0.66 -13.48
N HIS A 91 7.77 -1.31 -14.55
CA HIS A 91 7.37 -1.03 -15.93
C HIS A 91 5.92 -1.38 -16.31
N ASP A 92 5.27 -2.23 -15.53
CA ASP A 92 3.91 -2.74 -15.73
C ASP A 92 2.90 -2.07 -14.77
N LEU A 93 3.30 -0.99 -14.08
CA LEU A 93 2.41 -0.08 -13.33
C LEU A 93 2.14 1.20 -14.12
#